data_AF-A0A6G1L088-F1
#
_entry.id   AF-A0A6G1L088-F1
#
_cell.length_a   1.000
_cell.length_b   1.000
_cell.length_c   1.000
_cell.angle_alpha   90.00
_cell.angle_beta   90.00
_cell.angle_gamma   90.00
#
_symmetry.space_group_name_H-M   'P 1'
#
loop_
_entity.id
_entity.type
_entity.pdbx_description
1 polymer ?
#
loop_
_entity_poly.entity_id
_entity_poly.type
_entity_poly.pdbx_seq_one_letter_code
_entity_poly.pdbx_strand_id
1 'polypeptide(L)'
;MCGYLCLLVFLCRSCQGPNGLDTEYDIKVALDAAYNYALALSALFWWPPVLASITAVVWPGRIDVNHTHQLHPASLMPPYPSRKLKATNIAEGAKWLISWDNTIGLAAVTVWEAQLLVVTNDSAEDESSLSLSSMTLEGFAYALLAGPMAIPIFLLKQRDLILLGYS
;
A
#
# COMPACT_ATOMS: atom_id res chain seq x y z
N MET A 1 18.82 0.88 -9.35
CA MET A 1 18.65 2.34 -9.59
C MET A 1 17.90 2.69 -10.88
N CYS A 2 17.66 1.76 -11.82
CA CYS A 2 16.90 2.04 -13.06
C CYS A 2 15.40 2.36 -12.87
N GLY A 3 14.80 2.01 -11.72
CA GLY A 3 13.36 2.22 -11.48
C GLY A 3 12.93 3.66 -11.22
N TYR A 4 13.80 4.50 -10.63
CA TYR A 4 13.45 5.89 -10.28
C TYR A 4 13.35 6.82 -11.49
N LEU A 5 14.21 6.60 -12.50
CA LEU A 5 14.18 7.40 -13.72
C LEU A 5 12.93 7.13 -14.57
N CYS A 6 12.41 5.90 -14.52
CA CYS A 6 11.20 5.53 -15.25
C CYS A 6 9.94 6.19 -14.66
N LEU A 7 9.92 6.39 -13.33
CA LEU A 7 8.83 7.05 -12.60
C LEU A 7 8.71 8.54 -12.94
N LEU A 8 9.84 9.24 -13.10
CA LEU A 8 9.83 10.66 -13.45
C LEU A 8 9.43 10.93 -14.91
N VAL A 9 9.79 10.04 -15.83
CA VAL A 9 9.39 10.17 -17.25
C VAL A 9 7.89 9.93 -17.43
N PHE A 10 7.29 9.04 -16.62
CA PHE A 10 5.84 8.80 -16.66
C PHE A 10 5.03 10.01 -16.16
N LEU A 11 5.49 10.65 -15.08
CA LEU A 11 4.84 11.85 -14.51
C LEU A 11 4.88 13.06 -15.45
N CYS A 12 5.91 13.18 -16.30
CA CYS A 12 6.04 14.31 -17.21
C CYS A 12 5.09 14.23 -18.42
N ARG A 13 4.65 13.02 -18.81
CA ARG A 13 3.74 12.82 -19.94
C ARG A 13 2.26 13.09 -19.63
N SER A 14 1.84 12.99 -18.37
CA SER A 14 0.45 13.23 -17.98
C SER A 14 0.01 14.71 -17.99
N CYS A 15 0.90 15.67 -18.26
CA CYS A 15 0.54 17.10 -18.27
C CYS A 15 0.25 17.69 -19.66
N GLN A 16 0.37 16.93 -20.76
CA GLN A 16 0.01 17.42 -22.09
C GLN A 16 -1.43 17.01 -22.42
N GLY A 17 -2.38 17.90 -22.15
CA GLY A 17 -3.81 17.69 -22.37
C GLY A 17 -4.21 17.60 -23.85
N PRO A 18 -5.13 16.70 -24.23
CA PRO A 18 -5.63 16.60 -25.60
C PRO A 18 -6.84 17.52 -25.84
N ASN A 19 -6.97 18.00 -27.08
CA ASN A 19 -8.06 18.84 -27.54
C ASN A 19 -9.29 17.98 -27.90
N GLY A 20 -10.26 17.91 -26.98
CA GLY A 20 -11.71 17.81 -27.25
C GLY A 20 -12.25 16.59 -28.01
N LEU A 21 -12.64 15.54 -27.26
CA LEU A 21 -13.95 14.85 -27.33
C LEU A 21 -14.02 13.54 -26.51
N ASP A 22 -12.91 13.08 -25.91
CA ASP A 22 -12.84 11.81 -25.16
C ASP A 22 -12.72 11.99 -23.63
N THR A 23 -13.53 12.89 -23.04
CA THR A 23 -13.43 13.26 -21.62
C THR A 23 -13.52 12.08 -20.66
N GLU A 24 -14.31 11.06 -20.99
CA GLU A 24 -14.50 9.87 -20.15
C GLU A 24 -13.28 8.95 -20.14
N TYR A 25 -12.67 8.75 -21.31
CA TYR A 25 -11.44 7.98 -21.48
C TYR A 25 -10.25 8.71 -20.83
N ASP A 26 -10.19 10.03 -20.97
CA ASP A 26 -9.17 10.86 -20.32
C ASP A 26 -9.24 10.75 -18.79
N ILE A 27 -10.44 10.68 -18.20
CA ILE A 27 -10.61 10.49 -16.75
C ILE A 27 -10.07 9.14 -16.31
N LYS A 28 -10.38 8.04 -17.02
CA LYS A 28 -9.89 6.71 -16.66
C LYS A 28 -8.36 6.65 -16.69
N VAL A 29 -7.74 7.19 -17.74
CA VAL A 29 -6.29 7.24 -17.87
C VAL A 29 -5.64 8.07 -16.75
N ALA A 30 -6.22 9.23 -16.42
CA ALA A 30 -5.74 10.07 -15.34
C ALA A 30 -5.88 9.38 -13.97
N LEU A 31 -6.99 8.68 -13.74
CA LEU A 31 -7.27 7.93 -12.52
C LEU A 31 -6.27 6.77 -12.35
N ASP A 32 -6.05 5.98 -13.40
CA ASP A 32 -5.06 4.91 -13.40
C ASP A 32 -3.64 5.45 -13.13
N ALA A 33 -3.28 6.58 -13.72
CA ALA A 33 -2.00 7.22 -13.47
C ALA A 33 -1.84 7.65 -12.00
N ALA A 34 -2.88 8.24 -11.40
CA ALA A 34 -2.88 8.65 -10.00
C ALA A 34 -2.72 7.45 -9.06
N TYR A 35 -3.46 6.36 -9.30
CA TYR A 35 -3.36 5.13 -8.51
C TYR A 35 -2.01 4.43 -8.65
N ASN A 36 -1.48 4.34 -9.87
CA ASN A 36 -0.16 3.77 -10.09
C ASN A 36 0.94 4.60 -9.42
N TYR A 37 0.79 5.94 -9.40
CA TYR A 37 1.69 6.82 -8.67
C TYR A 37 1.62 6.59 -7.16
N ALA A 38 0.41 6.50 -6.59
CA ALA A 38 0.23 6.20 -5.17
C ALA A 38 0.82 4.84 -4.78
N LEU A 39 0.62 3.80 -5.61
CA LEU A 39 1.22 2.48 -5.42
C LEU A 39 2.75 2.53 -5.49
N ALA A 40 3.31 3.28 -6.44
CA ALA A 40 4.75 3.45 -6.57
C ALA A 40 5.37 4.15 -5.34
N LEU A 41 4.70 5.17 -4.81
CA LEU A 41 5.12 5.82 -3.56
C LEU A 41 5.04 4.86 -2.37
N SER A 42 3.97 4.08 -2.26
CA SER A 42 3.86 3.05 -1.22
C SER A 42 5.01 2.04 -1.30
N ALA A 43 5.29 1.53 -2.50
CA ALA A 43 6.38 0.60 -2.74
C ALA A 43 7.74 1.21 -2.37
N LEU A 44 7.95 2.49 -2.68
CA LEU A 44 9.18 3.22 -2.38
C LEU A 44 9.48 3.25 -0.87
N PHE A 45 8.46 3.39 -0.01
CA PHE A 45 8.64 3.38 1.44
C PHE A 45 8.69 1.97 2.03
N TRP A 46 8.08 1.00 1.35
CA TRP A 46 8.04 -0.40 1.81
C TRP A 46 9.34 -1.16 1.57
N TRP A 47 9.95 -1.03 0.38
CA TRP A 47 11.08 -1.87 0.00
C TRP A 47 12.39 -1.61 0.76
N PRO A 48 12.82 -0.37 1.05
CA PRO A 48 14.07 -0.13 1.77
C PRO A 48 14.18 -0.85 3.13
N PRO A 49 13.20 -0.76 4.05
CA PRO A 49 13.27 -1.50 5.31
C PRO A 49 13.21 -3.02 5.09
N VAL A 50 12.40 -3.51 4.14
CA VAL A 50 12.34 -4.94 3.81
C VAL A 50 13.67 -5.47 3.29
N LEU A 51 14.31 -4.75 2.36
CA LEU A 51 15.61 -5.11 1.82
C LEU A 51 16.69 -5.07 2.90
N ALA A 52 16.66 -4.08 3.80
CA ALA A 52 17.56 -4.02 4.95
C ALA A 52 17.38 -5.25 5.87
N SER A 53 16.13 -5.63 6.14
CA SER A 53 15.80 -6.83 6.92
C SER A 53 16.23 -8.13 6.25
N ILE A 54 16.00 -8.28 4.94
CA ILE A 54 16.45 -9.45 4.18
C ILE A 54 17.98 -9.53 4.17
N THR A 55 18.66 -8.40 3.95
CA THR A 55 20.12 -8.33 3.95
C THR A 55 20.69 -8.73 5.32
N ALA A 56 20.03 -8.35 6.41
CA ALA A 56 20.42 -8.75 7.76
C ALA A 56 20.32 -10.26 8.02
N VAL A 57 19.32 -10.93 7.43
CA VAL A 57 19.14 -12.38 7.56
C VAL A 57 20.10 -13.15 6.64
N VAL A 58 20.30 -12.68 5.40
CA VAL A 58 21.13 -13.37 4.41
C VAL A 58 22.62 -13.20 4.69
N TRP A 59 23.06 -12.05 5.23
CA TRP A 59 24.47 -11.73 5.43
C TRP A 59 24.79 -11.20 6.84
N PRO A 60 24.55 -11.98 7.90
CA PRO A 60 24.72 -11.51 9.28
C PRO A 60 26.15 -11.08 9.58
N GLY A 61 27.17 -11.69 8.96
CA GLY A 61 28.58 -11.34 9.19
C GLY A 61 29.03 -9.96 8.71
N ARG A 62 28.19 -9.22 7.98
CA ARG A 62 28.48 -7.84 7.52
C ARG A 62 27.78 -6.78 8.36
N ILE A 63 26.82 -7.18 9.20
CA ILE A 63 26.07 -6.27 10.06
C ILE A 63 26.59 -6.43 11.48
N ASP A 64 26.76 -5.31 12.18
CA ASP A 64 27.14 -5.33 13.58
C ASP A 64 26.13 -6.15 14.40
N VAL A 65 26.64 -7.02 15.27
CA VAL A 65 25.85 -7.96 16.08
C VAL A 65 24.83 -7.20 16.93
N ASN A 66 25.18 -5.99 17.37
CA ASN A 66 24.29 -5.12 18.17
C ASN A 66 23.07 -4.62 17.39
N HIS A 67 23.17 -4.51 16.07
CA HIS A 67 22.13 -3.95 15.20
C HIS A 67 21.30 -5.04 14.50
N THR A 68 21.79 -6.28 14.47
CA THR A 68 21.14 -7.40 13.77
C THR A 68 19.75 -7.69 14.33
N HIS A 69 19.56 -7.62 15.66
CA HIS A 69 18.25 -7.83 16.28
C HIS A 69 17.24 -6.73 15.91
N GLN A 70 17.71 -5.51 15.65
CA GLN A 70 16.83 -4.40 15.28
C GLN A 70 16.35 -4.51 13.83
N LEU A 71 17.14 -5.13 12.95
CA LEU A 71 16.82 -5.32 11.53
C LEU A 71 16.03 -6.61 11.25
N HIS A 72 15.86 -7.49 12.23
CA HIS A 72 15.11 -8.73 12.04
C HIS A 72 13.66 -8.43 11.58
N PRO A 73 13.10 -9.17 10.60
CA PRO A 73 11.74 -8.92 10.08
C PRO A 73 10.65 -8.88 11.17
N ALA A 74 10.81 -9.68 12.22
CA ALA A 74 9.90 -9.67 13.38
C ALA A 74 9.83 -8.32 14.11
N SER A 75 10.86 -7.48 13.97
CA SER A 75 10.92 -6.15 14.58
C SER A 75 10.08 -5.10 13.83
N LEU A 76 9.60 -5.43 12.62
CA LEU A 76 8.70 -4.59 11.82
C LEU A 76 7.27 -4.62 12.36
N MET A 77 6.93 -5.64 13.16
CA MET A 77 5.63 -5.73 13.82
C MET A 77 5.72 -5.16 15.24
N PRO A 78 4.78 -4.30 15.64
CA PRO A 78 4.71 -3.85 17.03
C PRO A 78 4.37 -5.04 17.95
N PRO A 79 4.87 -5.05 19.19
CA PRO A 79 4.49 -6.08 20.14
C PRO A 79 3.00 -5.99 20.49
N TYR A 80 2.37 -7.14 20.64
CA TYR A 80 0.96 -7.22 21.04
C TYR A 80 0.70 -6.51 22.37
N PRO A 81 -0.36 -5.67 22.48
CA PRO A 81 -0.61 -4.88 23.69
C PRO A 81 -0.93 -5.78 24.89
N SER A 82 -1.48 -6.98 24.63
CA SER A 82 -1.84 -7.96 25.64
C SER A 82 -0.65 -8.60 26.36
N ARG A 83 0.58 -8.51 25.82
CA ARG A 83 1.75 -9.21 26.37
C ARG A 83 2.37 -8.56 27.62
N LYS A 84 1.80 -7.47 28.16
CA LYS A 84 2.34 -6.71 29.31
C LYS A 84 3.83 -6.34 29.16
N LEU A 85 4.31 -6.24 27.92
CA LEU A 85 5.68 -5.86 27.61
C LEU A 85 5.85 -4.35 27.87
N LYS A 86 6.94 -3.98 28.53
CA LYS A 86 7.33 -2.58 28.72
C LYS A 86 8.57 -2.31 27.88
N ALA A 87 8.60 -1.17 27.22
CA ALA A 87 9.79 -0.73 26.50
C ALA A 87 10.95 -0.55 27.49
N THR A 88 12.13 -1.01 27.11
CA THR A 88 13.35 -0.89 27.91
C THR A 88 13.90 0.53 27.92
N ASN A 89 13.66 1.28 26.84
CA ASN A 89 14.11 2.65 26.68
C ASN A 89 13.12 3.48 25.85
N ILE A 90 13.34 4.80 25.81
CA ILE A 90 12.46 5.76 25.11
C ILE A 90 12.42 5.48 23.60
N ALA A 91 13.56 5.12 22.99
CA ALA A 91 13.64 4.86 21.56
C ALA A 91 12.79 3.64 21.14
N GLU A 92 12.81 2.57 21.94
CA GLU A 92 11.96 1.40 21.75
C GLU A 92 10.48 1.75 21.91
N GLY A 93 10.12 2.53 22.94
CA GLY A 93 8.75 3.00 23.13
C GLY A 93 8.24 3.85 21.96
N ALA A 94 9.07 4.75 21.45
CA ALA A 94 8.76 5.58 20.28
C ALA A 94 8.57 4.72 19.02
N LYS A 95 9.44 3.71 18.80
CA LYS A 95 9.29 2.75 17.69
C LYS A 95 7.96 2.01 17.78
N TRP A 96 7.56 1.53 18.95
CA TRP A 96 6.29 0.83 19.14
C TRP A 96 5.11 1.73 18.84
N LEU A 97 5.14 2.99 19.32
CA LEU A 97 4.08 3.96 19.08
C LEU A 97 3.90 4.23 17.58
N ILE A 98 4.99 4.52 16.85
CA ILE A 98 4.95 4.76 15.40
C ILE A 98 4.43 3.52 14.65
N SER A 99 4.86 2.33 15.07
CA SER A 99 4.43 1.07 14.44
C SER A 99 2.93 0.82 14.66
N TRP A 100 2.42 1.09 15.87
CA TRP A 100 1.01 1.00 16.19
C TRP A 100 0.18 2.05 15.45
N ASP A 101 0.63 3.30 15.40
CA ASP A 101 -0.04 4.38 14.68
C ASP A 101 -0.22 4.03 13.20
N ASN A 102 0.86 3.56 12.55
CA ASN A 102 0.80 3.09 11.17
C ASN A 102 -0.16 1.89 11.00
N THR A 103 -0.14 0.94 11.92
CA THR A 103 -1.02 -0.25 11.87
C THR A 103 -2.50 0.13 12.03
N ILE A 104 -2.82 1.00 12.99
CA ILE A 104 -4.19 1.45 13.26
C ILE A 104 -4.69 2.33 12.11
N GLY A 105 -3.86 3.27 11.62
CA GLY A 105 -4.18 4.13 10.49
C GLY A 105 -4.49 3.31 9.23
N LEU A 106 -3.61 2.37 8.89
CA LEU A 106 -3.83 1.46 7.77
C LEU A 106 -5.14 0.65 7.93
N ALA A 107 -5.36 0.06 9.11
CA ALA A 107 -6.55 -0.75 9.36
C ALA A 107 -7.83 0.09 9.25
N ALA A 108 -7.83 1.30 9.80
CA ALA A 108 -8.95 2.22 9.71
C ALA A 108 -9.29 2.58 8.26
N VAL A 109 -8.29 2.97 7.45
CA VAL A 109 -8.51 3.29 6.02
C VAL A 109 -8.96 2.07 5.24
N THR A 110 -8.40 0.89 5.52
CA THR A 110 -8.78 -0.35 4.83
C THR A 110 -10.22 -0.73 5.14
N VAL A 111 -10.63 -0.67 6.41
CA VAL A 111 -12.02 -0.96 6.83
C VAL A 111 -12.99 0.06 6.24
N TRP A 112 -12.60 1.33 6.25
CA TRP A 112 -13.40 2.39 5.64
C TRP A 112 -13.65 2.15 4.16
N GLU A 113 -12.60 1.89 3.38
CA GLU A 113 -12.74 1.62 1.94
C GLU A 113 -13.46 0.31 1.65
N ALA A 114 -13.23 -0.74 2.44
CA ALA A 114 -13.98 -1.98 2.31
C ALA A 114 -15.48 -1.77 2.54
N GLN A 115 -15.86 -0.96 3.54
CA GLN A 115 -17.25 -0.63 3.81
C GLN A 115 -17.89 0.17 2.66
N LEU A 116 -17.17 1.16 2.11
CA LEU A 116 -17.66 1.93 0.96
C LEU A 116 -17.82 1.07 -0.28
N LEU A 117 -16.89 0.15 -0.51
CA LEU A 117 -16.94 -0.78 -1.63
C LEU A 117 -18.18 -1.70 -1.52
N VAL A 118 -18.47 -2.24 -0.34
CA VAL A 118 -19.68 -3.07 -0.12
C VAL A 118 -20.94 -2.28 -0.42
N VAL A 119 -21.07 -1.05 0.10
CA VAL A 119 -22.23 -0.19 -0.16
C VAL A 119 -22.38 0.14 -1.65
N THR A 120 -21.26 0.40 -2.33
CA THR A 120 -21.27 0.73 -3.76
C THR A 120 -21.66 -0.49 -4.60
N ASN A 121 -21.15 -1.67 -4.26
CA ASN A 121 -21.44 -2.91 -4.95
C ASN A 121 -22.90 -3.35 -4.76
N ASP A 122 -23.49 -3.15 -3.58
CA ASP A 122 -24.92 -3.41 -3.32
C ASP A 122 -25.84 -2.44 -4.09
N SER A 123 -25.34 -1.26 -4.47
CA SER A 123 -26.10 -0.25 -5.21
C SER A 123 -25.94 -0.34 -6.73
N ALA A 124 -24.94 -1.08 -7.21
CA ALA A 124 -24.74 -1.31 -8.63
C ALA A 124 -25.77 -2.35 -9.10
N GLU A 125 -26.67 -1.97 -10.01
CA GLU A 125 -27.69 -2.86 -10.57
C GLU A 125 -27.10 -3.92 -11.54
N ASP A 126 -25.80 -3.85 -11.83
CA ASP A 126 -25.13 -4.70 -12.80
C ASP A 126 -24.74 -6.08 -12.24
N GLU A 127 -25.02 -7.14 -13.00
CA GLU A 127 -24.79 -8.55 -12.64
C GLU A 127 -23.31 -8.94 -12.49
N SER A 128 -22.36 -8.04 -12.74
CA SER A 128 -20.93 -8.30 -12.53
C SER A 128 -20.56 -8.17 -11.06
N SER A 129 -21.13 -9.02 -10.21
CA SER A 129 -20.71 -9.10 -8.81
C SER A 129 -19.26 -9.56 -8.78
N LEU A 130 -18.33 -8.63 -8.58
CA LEU A 130 -16.92 -8.96 -8.36
C LEU A 130 -16.83 -9.90 -7.18
N SER A 131 -16.23 -11.08 -7.38
CA SER A 131 -16.10 -12.05 -6.32
C SER A 131 -15.21 -11.46 -5.22
N LEU A 132 -15.72 -11.39 -3.97
CA LEU A 132 -14.91 -10.98 -2.81
C LEU A 132 -13.60 -11.79 -2.71
N SER A 133 -13.61 -13.03 -3.19
CA SER A 133 -12.42 -13.89 -3.22
C SER A 133 -11.35 -13.43 -4.22
N SER A 134 -11.74 -12.94 -5.41
CA SER A 134 -10.77 -12.42 -6.39
C SER A 134 -10.20 -11.09 -5.92
N MET A 135 -11.05 -10.21 -5.36
CA MET A 135 -10.61 -8.92 -4.83
C MET A 135 -9.63 -9.05 -3.67
N THR A 136 -9.84 -10.02 -2.77
CA THR A 136 -8.92 -10.28 -1.66
C THR A 136 -7.59 -10.84 -2.14
N LEU A 137 -7.60 -11.74 -3.13
CA LEU A 137 -6.38 -12.27 -3.74
C LEU A 137 -5.57 -11.18 -4.45
N GLU A 138 -6.21 -10.34 -5.26
CA GLU A 138 -5.55 -9.22 -5.94
C GLU A 138 -5.02 -8.20 -4.95
N GLY A 139 -5.83 -7.80 -3.96
CA GLY A 139 -5.41 -6.91 -2.89
C GLY A 139 -4.18 -7.44 -2.15
N PHE A 140 -4.12 -8.75 -1.90
CA PHE A 140 -2.95 -9.38 -1.30
C PHE A 140 -1.72 -9.35 -2.23
N ALA A 141 -1.89 -9.58 -3.53
CA ALA A 141 -0.80 -9.48 -4.50
C ALA A 141 -0.23 -8.04 -4.54
N TYR A 142 -1.09 -7.03 -4.54
CA TYR A 142 -0.68 -5.62 -4.42
C TYR A 142 0.02 -5.33 -3.10
N ALA A 143 -0.47 -5.91 -1.99
CA ALA A 143 0.14 -5.76 -0.67
C ALA A 143 1.57 -6.32 -0.62
N LEU A 144 1.82 -7.46 -1.27
CA LEU A 144 3.16 -8.03 -1.37
C LEU A 144 4.11 -7.16 -2.19
N LEU A 145 3.62 -6.54 -3.27
CA LEU A 145 4.43 -5.75 -4.19
C LEU A 145 4.74 -4.34 -3.67
N ALA A 146 3.75 -3.66 -3.13
CA ALA A 146 3.84 -2.25 -2.76
C ALA A 146 3.70 -1.98 -1.25
N GLY A 147 3.61 -3.05 -0.45
CA GLY A 147 3.42 -2.96 0.99
C GLY A 147 1.95 -2.88 1.39
N PRO A 148 1.66 -2.90 2.69
CA PRO A 148 0.29 -3.06 3.18
C PRO A 148 -0.63 -1.87 2.84
N MET A 149 -0.07 -0.67 2.64
CA MET A 149 -0.81 0.51 2.15
C MET A 149 -1.34 0.34 0.72
N ALA A 150 -0.88 -0.64 -0.04
CA ALA A 150 -1.41 -0.94 -1.37
C ALA A 150 -2.85 -1.48 -1.31
N ILE A 151 -3.26 -2.09 -0.20
CA ILE A 151 -4.62 -2.63 -0.02
C ILE A 151 -5.67 -1.52 -0.09
N PRO A 152 -5.64 -0.47 0.76
CA PRO A 152 -6.63 0.59 0.67
C PRO A 152 -6.56 1.35 -0.67
N ILE A 153 -5.37 1.53 -1.26
CA ILE A 153 -5.23 2.15 -2.59
C ILE A 153 -5.95 1.33 -3.67
N PHE A 154 -5.80 0.00 -3.63
CA PHE A 154 -6.50 -0.91 -4.53
C PHE A 154 -8.02 -0.86 -4.31
N LEU A 155 -8.49 -0.86 -3.06
CA LEU A 155 -9.92 -0.77 -2.76
C LEU A 155 -10.52 0.55 -3.24
N LEU A 156 -9.81 1.68 -3.04
CA LEU A 156 -10.19 3.00 -3.54
C LEU A 156 -10.32 2.98 -5.07
N LYS A 157 -9.35 2.36 -5.75
CA LYS A 157 -9.37 2.20 -7.21
C LYS A 157 -10.58 1.40 -7.68
N GLN A 158 -10.85 0.26 -7.06
CA GLN A 158 -11.99 -0.59 -7.43
C GLN A 158 -13.33 0.14 -7.23
N ARG A 159 -13.47 0.84 -6.09
CA ARG A 159 -14.64 1.68 -5.82
C ARG A 159 -14.84 2.74 -6.90
N ASP A 160 -13.80 3.49 -7.24
CA ASP A 160 -13.90 4.56 -8.24
C ASP A 160 -14.18 4.01 -9.65
N LEU A 161 -13.65 2.82 -9.99
CA LEU A 161 -13.98 2.15 -11.25
C LEU A 161 -15.47 1.75 -11.31
N ILE A 162 -16.03 1.23 -10.22
CA ILE A 162 -17.46 0.89 -10.14
C ILE A 162 -18.32 2.16 -10.27
N LEU A 163 -17.97 3.24 -9.57
CA LEU A 163 -18.69 4.51 -9.64
C LEU A 163 -18.69 5.14 -11.04
N LEU A 164 -17.64 4.85 -11.83
CA LEU A 164 -17.52 5.31 -13.21
C LEU A 164 -18.08 4.31 -14.24
N GLY A 165 -18.60 3.15 -13.82
CA GLY A 165 -19.16 2.14 -14.72
C GLY A 165 -18.12 1.34 -15.52
N TYR A 166 -16.90 1.20 -14.98
CA TYR A 166 -15.77 0.54 -15.64
C TYR A 166 -15.44 -0.87 -15.08
N SER A 167 -16.37 -1.54 -14.39
CA SER A 167 -16.16 -2.84 -13.74
C SER A 167 -16.03 -4.02 -14.72
#